data_AF-A0A3D0IFX7-F1
#
_entry.id   AF-A0A3D0IFX7-F1
#
_cell.length_a   1.000
_cell.length_b   1.000
_cell.length_c   1.000
_cell.angle_alpha   90.00
_cell.angle_beta   90.00
_cell.angle_gamma   90.00
#
_symmetry.space_group_name_H-M   'P 1'
#
loop_
_entity.id
_entity.type
_entity.pdbx_description
1 polymer ?
#
loop_
_entity_poly.entity_id
_entity_poly.type
_entity_poly.pdbx_seq_one_letter_code
_entity_poly.pdbx_strand_id
1 'polypeptide(L)'
;MIRKIKDSSECSVPKSDNKQRLNRYLGEPMLITLCSTCARPFYDMSDHLIKRADYDQVIKEECCYCGIRQGYDFWIYDKSGRQQTFMSIA
;
A
#
# COMPACT_ATOMS: atom_id res chain seq x y z
N MET A 1 30.83 -15.24 -3.66
CA MET A 1 29.37 -15.37 -3.40
C MET A 1 28.91 -14.12 -2.66
N ILE A 2 28.45 -13.10 -3.39
CA ILE A 2 27.90 -11.88 -2.78
C ILE A 2 26.40 -11.92 -3.01
N ARG A 3 25.64 -12.08 -1.92
CA ARG A 3 24.18 -12.00 -1.95
C ARG A 3 23.81 -10.58 -2.36
N LYS A 4 23.26 -10.43 -3.56
CA LYS A 4 22.70 -9.17 -4.04
C LYS A 4 21.54 -8.80 -3.11
N ILE A 5 21.77 -7.79 -2.28
CA ILE A 5 20.72 -7.06 -1.57
C ILE A 5 19.87 -6.45 -2.67
N LYS A 6 18.58 -6.83 -2.76
CA LYS A 6 17.64 -6.17 -3.65
C LYS A 6 17.25 -4.85 -3.00
N ASP A 7 17.54 -3.76 -3.69
CA ASP A 7 17.13 -2.40 -3.33
C ASP A 7 15.60 -2.33 -3.13
N SER A 8 15.18 -1.77 -2.01
CA SER A 8 13.79 -1.66 -1.56
C SER A 8 12.94 -0.65 -2.35
N SER A 9 13.27 -0.38 -3.62
CA SER A 9 12.70 0.72 -4.41
C SER A 9 11.81 0.31 -5.59
N GLU A 10 11.45 -0.96 -5.74
CA GLU A 10 10.57 -1.39 -6.84
C GLU A 10 9.42 -2.30 -6.35
N CYS A 11 8.51 -1.75 -5.54
CA CYS A 11 7.16 -2.31 -5.44
C CYS A 11 6.36 -1.85 -6.66
N SER A 12 6.45 -2.64 -7.72
CA SER A 12 5.77 -2.44 -8.99
C SER A 12 4.26 -2.62 -8.83
N VAL A 13 3.50 -1.52 -8.96
CA VAL A 13 2.03 -1.51 -8.94
C VAL A 13 1.46 -2.34 -10.10
N PRO A 14 0.64 -3.38 -9.86
CA PRO A 14 -0.08 -4.08 -10.91
C PRO A 14 -1.25 -3.24 -11.41
N LYS A 15 -1.30 -3.07 -12.74
CA LYS A 15 -2.39 -2.45 -13.49
C LYS A 15 -3.61 -3.37 -13.42
N SER A 16 -4.72 -2.92 -12.84
CA SER A 16 -6.00 -3.64 -12.96
C SER A 16 -7.09 -2.76 -13.56
N ASP A 17 -7.55 -3.21 -14.72
CA ASP A 17 -8.56 -2.64 -15.58
C ASP A 17 -9.97 -2.92 -15.02
N ASN A 18 -10.55 -2.01 -14.24
CA ASN A 18 -12.01 -1.92 -14.01
C ASN A 18 -12.41 -0.60 -13.29
N LYS A 19 -12.06 0.52 -13.93
CA LYS A 19 -11.87 1.85 -13.30
C LYS A 19 -13.12 2.75 -13.15
N GLN A 20 -14.33 2.35 -13.53
CA GLN A 20 -15.31 3.37 -13.97
C GLN A 20 -16.46 3.80 -13.02
N ARG A 21 -16.66 3.22 -11.83
CA ARG A 21 -17.81 3.64 -10.98
C ARG A 21 -17.50 4.18 -9.57
N LEU A 22 -16.33 3.91 -9.00
CA LEU A 22 -15.92 4.44 -7.67
C LEU A 22 -14.94 5.64 -7.78
N ASN A 23 -14.67 6.11 -9.00
CA ASN A 23 -13.56 7.00 -9.33
C ASN A 23 -13.91 8.50 -9.32
N ARG A 24 -15.08 8.90 -8.79
CA ARG A 24 -15.47 10.33 -8.73
C ARG A 24 -15.22 10.99 -7.37
N TYR A 25 -14.81 10.23 -6.36
CA TYR A 25 -14.66 10.71 -4.98
C TYR A 25 -13.40 10.21 -4.26
N LEU A 26 -12.70 9.23 -4.82
CA LEU A 26 -11.47 8.67 -4.25
C LEU A 26 -10.32 8.95 -5.23
N GLY A 27 -9.17 9.36 -4.71
CA GLY A 27 -7.95 9.54 -5.50
C GLY A 27 -7.43 8.23 -6.11
N GLU A 28 -6.32 8.31 -6.85
CA GLU A 28 -5.66 7.12 -7.37
C GLU A 28 -5.22 6.21 -6.21
N PRO A 29 -5.63 4.92 -6.20
CA PRO A 29 -5.27 4.02 -5.12
C PRO A 29 -3.78 3.71 -5.15
N MET A 30 -3.18 3.66 -3.97
CA MET A 30 -1.80 3.22 -3.80
C MET A 30 -1.76 1.79 -3.28
N LEU A 31 -0.92 0.95 -3.88
CA LEU A 31 -0.65 -0.39 -3.38
C LEU A 31 0.54 -0.34 -2.42
N ILE A 32 0.38 -0.88 -1.22
CA ILE A 32 1.45 -0.95 -0.23
C ILE A 32 1.37 -2.22 0.61
N THR A 33 2.53 -2.81 0.93
CA THR A 33 2.62 -3.96 1.82
C THR A 33 2.71 -3.51 3.27
N LEU A 34 1.73 -3.90 4.10
CA LEU A 34 1.67 -3.54 5.51
C LEU A 34 1.54 -4.79 6.41
N CYS A 35 2.25 -4.78 7.53
CA CYS A 35 1.98 -5.73 8.61
C CYS A 35 0.71 -5.31 9.38
N SER A 36 0.10 -6.24 10.13
CA SER A 36 -1.12 -5.98 10.89
C SER A 36 -1.03 -4.78 11.84
N THR A 37 0.13 -4.56 12.46
CA THR A 37 0.39 -3.42 13.34
C THR A 37 0.43 -2.10 12.57
N CYS A 38 1.12 -2.06 11.42
CA CYS A 38 1.25 -0.86 10.60
C CYS A 38 0.00 -0.56 9.78
N ALA A 39 -0.86 -1.55 9.53
CA ALA A 39 -2.15 -1.36 8.89
C ALA A 39 -3.19 -0.74 9.84
N ARG A 40 -3.06 -0.95 11.16
CA ARG A 40 -4.03 -0.49 12.17
C ARG A 40 -4.34 1.02 12.11
N PRO A 41 -3.36 1.93 12.04
CA PRO A 41 -3.63 3.36 11.92
C PRO A 41 -4.48 3.71 10.69
N PHE A 42 -4.31 3.01 9.58
CA PHE A 42 -5.09 3.25 8.36
C PHE A 42 -6.56 2.81 8.49
N TYR A 43 -6.87 1.87 9.39
CA TYR A 43 -8.26 1.55 9.72
C TYR A 43 -8.88 2.59 10.66
N ASP A 44 -8.07 3.19 11.53
CA ASP A 44 -8.52 4.17 12.53
C ASP A 44 -8.69 5.58 11.93
N MET A 45 -7.89 5.93 10.90
CA MET A 45 -7.97 7.22 10.21
C MET A 45 -9.14 7.26 9.21
N SER A 46 -10.01 8.26 9.34
CA SER A 46 -11.17 8.45 8.44
C SER A 46 -10.81 8.93 7.04
N ASP A 47 -9.63 9.53 6.89
CA ASP A 47 -9.18 10.21 5.67
C ASP A 47 -8.78 9.23 4.56
N HIS A 48 -8.49 7.99 4.95
CA HIS A 48 -8.10 6.92 4.04
C HIS A 48 -9.15 5.82 4.02
N LEU A 49 -9.14 5.04 2.94
CA LEU A 49 -9.83 3.76 2.88
C LEU A 49 -8.77 2.70 2.61
N ILE A 50 -8.64 1.74 3.51
CA ILE A 50 -7.74 0.61 3.37
C ILE A 50 -8.53 -0.65 3.01
N LYS A 51 -8.06 -1.40 2.01
CA LYS A 51 -8.63 -2.70 1.61
C LYS A 51 -7.51 -3.68 1.29
N ARG A 52 -7.70 -4.97 1.61
CA ARG A 52 -6.78 -6.01 1.12
C ARG A 52 -6.79 -6.06 -0.40
N ALA A 53 -5.61 -6.10 -1.00
CA ALA A 53 -5.44 -6.25 -2.43
C ALA A 53 -5.73 -7.68 -2.88
N ASP A 54 -5.27 -8.65 -2.10
CA ASP A 54 -5.52 -10.06 -2.30
C ASP A 54 -5.81 -10.75 -0.95
N TYR A 55 -6.93 -11.48 -0.88
CA TYR A 55 -7.31 -12.24 0.31
C TYR A 55 -6.68 -13.63 0.33
N ASP A 56 -6.31 -14.17 -0.85
CA ASP A 56 -5.73 -15.49 -1.03
C ASP A 56 -4.19 -15.44 -1.06
N GLN A 57 -3.60 -14.27 -0.79
CA GLN A 57 -2.15 -14.07 -0.73
C GLN A 57 -1.51 -14.99 0.32
N VAL A 58 -0.84 -16.04 -0.17
CA VAL A 58 -0.10 -17.00 0.68
C VAL A 58 1.28 -16.46 1.03
N ILE A 59 1.93 -15.79 0.07
CA ILE A 59 3.29 -15.25 0.22
C ILE A 59 3.20 -13.85 0.81
N LYS A 60 3.79 -13.67 1.99
CA LYS A 60 3.84 -12.38 2.67
C LYS A 60 5.16 -11.68 2.36
N GLU A 61 5.05 -10.41 1.97
CA GLU A 61 6.22 -9.57 1.73
C GLU A 61 6.60 -8.76 2.97
N GLU A 62 7.78 -8.17 2.99
CA GLU A 62 8.22 -7.32 4.08
C GLU A 62 7.39 -6.03 4.12
N CYS A 63 6.99 -5.60 5.32
CA CYS A 63 6.22 -4.38 5.48
C CYS A 63 7.04 -3.17 5.06
N CYS A 64 6.56 -2.41 4.07
CA CYS A 64 7.22 -1.20 3.56
C CYS A 64 7.40 -0.11 4.63
N TYR A 65 6.60 -0.12 5.69
CA TYR A 65 6.66 0.87 6.76
C TYR A 65 7.70 0.55 7.83
N CYS A 66 7.76 -0.70 8.29
CA CYS A 66 8.63 -1.07 9.42
C CYS A 66 9.84 -1.89 9.02
N GLY A 67 9.87 -2.48 7.83
CA GLY A 67 10.99 -3.31 7.34
C GLY A 67 11.30 -4.56 8.18
N ILE A 68 10.47 -4.89 9.18
CA ILE A 68 10.78 -5.94 10.17
C ILE A 68 9.77 -7.07 10.10
N ARG A 69 8.48 -6.75 9.90
CA ARG A 69 7.39 -7.73 9.93
C ARG A 69 6.92 -8.02 8.52
N GLN A 70 6.55 -9.27 8.28
CA GLN A 70 5.87 -9.65 7.06
C GLN A 70 4.40 -9.20 7.07
N GLY A 71 3.89 -8.80 5.91
CA GLY A 71 2.61 -8.16 5.71
C GLY A 71 1.85 -8.69 4.51
N TYR A 72 0.70 -8.07 4.27
CA TYR A 72 -0.14 -8.29 3.09
C TYR A 72 -0.19 -7.01 2.28
N ASP A 73 -0.61 -7.14 1.04
CA ASP A 73 -0.79 -5.98 0.16
C ASP A 73 -2.15 -5.33 0.39
N PHE A 74 -2.14 -4.01 0.49
CA PHE A 74 -3.31 -3.19 0.72
C PHE A 74 -3.43 -2.10 -0.33
N TRP A 75 -4.64 -1.92 -0.84
CA TRP A 75 -5.05 -0.73 -1.57
C TRP A 75 -5.45 0.36 -0.58
N ILE A 76 -4.75 1.48 -0.63
CA ILE A 76 -5.06 2.69 0.13
C ILE A 76 -5.63 3.72 -0.84
N TYR A 77 -6.88 4.12 -0.58
CA TYR A 77 -7.53 5.21 -1.30
C TYR A 77 -7.53 6.45 -0.42
N ASP A 78 -7.10 7.58 -0.96
CA ASP A 78 -7.32 8.88 -0.31
C ASP A 78 -8.73 9.38 -0.60
N LYS A 79 -9.43 9.81 0.45
CA LYS A 79 -10.71 10.52 0.33
C LYS A 79 -10.53 12.02 0.22
N SER A 80 -9.40 12.54 0.69
CA SER A 80 -9.02 13.91 0.47
C SER A 80 -8.53 14.02 -0.97
N GLY A 81 -9.11 14.93 -1.76
CA GLY A 81 -8.62 15.24 -3.12
C GLY A 81 -7.21 15.85 -3.15
N ARG A 82 -6.41 15.66 -2.10
CA ARG A 82 -5.01 16.03 -1.98
C ARG A 82 -4.21 14.85 -2.52
N GLN A 83 -3.47 15.04 -3.60
CA GLN A 83 -2.44 14.07 -3.99
C GLN A 83 -1.44 13.99 -2.83
N GLN A 84 -1.43 12.86 -2.12
CA GLN A 84 -0.52 12.66 -1.01
C GLN A 84 0.89 12.60 -1.56
N THR A 85 1.65 13.69 -1.42
CA THR A 85 3.10 13.63 -1.44
C THR A 85 3.51 12.77 -0.26
N PHE A 86 3.68 11.47 -0.49
CA PHE A 86 4.28 10.56 0.48
C PHE A 86 5.61 11.17 0.91
N MET A 87 5.81 11.27 2.23
CA MET A 87 6.82 12.10 2.89
C MET A 87 8.19 12.03 2.20
N SER A 88 8.57 13.11 1.49
CA SER A 88 9.96 13.42 1.21
C SER A 88 10.58 13.95 2.50
N ILE A 89 11.14 13.06 3.32
CA ILE A 89 12.08 13.49 4.35
C ILE A 89 13.43 13.65 3.64
N ALA A 90 13.85 14.90 3.52
CA ALA A 90 15.17 15.32 3.05
C ALA A 90 16.27 14.94 4.05
#